data_AF-A0A7C8FX28-F1
#
_entry.id   AF-A0A7C8FX28-F1
#
_cell.length_a   1.000
_cell.length_b   1.000
_cell.length_c   1.000
_cell.angle_alpha   90.00
_cell.angle_beta   90.00
_cell.angle_gamma   90.00
#
_symmetry.space_group_name_H-M   'P 1'
#
loop_
_entity.id
_entity.type
_entity.pdbx_description
1 polymer ?
#
loop_
_entity_poly.entity_id
_entity_poly.type
_entity_poly.pdbx_seq_one_letter_code
_entity_poly.pdbx_strand_id
1 'polypeptide(L)'
;MSEEEKTAEVAAVEETEAAPAGKKARKKWPIVVGVVVAVLVVAGAGFWVWHEQPSFCNAICHTPMDPYLPTYEATPGEPATDKWGNELETASGMLAAVHRADESSDITCMGCHVPTLSEQIGEGISWVTGNYEVMATQAGMHVVPEKSLEDLVAARGIEPDQFCLNEGCHNMTRDDLIKATEGMARNPHVPQHGEVACGDCHKAHRASVNYCSSCHNDAEIPEGWISAADDKKLVKELESMNK
;
A
#
# COMPACT_ATOMS: atom_id res chain seq x y z
N MET A 1 -3.68 109.50 33.32
CA MET A 1 -5.13 109.22 33.42
C MET A 1 -5.24 107.74 33.10
N SER A 2 -5.11 106.90 34.13
CA SER A 2 -6.23 106.21 34.82
C SER A 2 -6.83 105.18 33.86
N GLU A 3 -6.90 103.87 34.11
CA GLU A 3 -6.81 102.93 35.23
C GLU A 3 -6.24 101.62 34.58
N GLU A 4 -5.75 100.56 35.22
CA GLU A 4 -6.20 99.90 36.44
C GLU A 4 -5.10 98.94 36.92
N GLU A 5 -5.04 98.78 38.23
CA GLU A 5 -4.13 98.01 39.05
C GLU A 5 -4.75 96.62 39.34
N LYS A 6 -3.98 95.52 39.26
CA LYS A 6 -3.83 94.57 40.38
C LYS A 6 -2.94 93.36 40.06
N THR A 7 -1.79 93.37 40.73
CA THR A 7 -1.18 92.30 41.54
C THR A 7 -1.33 90.84 41.11
N ALA A 8 -0.17 90.25 40.83
CA ALA A 8 0.12 88.83 40.94
C ALA A 8 0.06 88.36 42.40
N GLU A 9 -0.49 87.17 42.63
CA GLU A 9 0.09 86.19 43.58
C GLU A 9 -0.28 84.76 43.12
N VAL A 10 0.67 83.85 43.36
CA VAL A 10 0.88 82.55 42.72
C VAL A 10 0.25 81.44 43.56
N ALA A 11 -0.43 80.47 42.92
CA ALA A 11 -0.63 79.12 43.48
C ALA A 11 -0.85 78.08 42.36
N ALA A 12 0.24 77.40 42.01
CA ALA A 12 0.39 75.95 41.84
C ALA A 12 -0.69 75.05 41.14
N VAL A 13 -0.21 74.43 40.04
CA VAL A 13 -0.43 73.05 39.53
C VAL A 13 -1.80 72.66 38.95
N GLU A 14 -1.86 72.40 37.64
CA GLU A 14 -2.14 71.03 37.16
C GLU A 14 -1.69 70.79 35.71
N GLU A 15 -1.15 69.59 35.56
CA GLU A 15 -0.50 68.93 34.45
C GLU A 15 -1.51 68.56 33.35
N THR A 16 -1.21 68.85 32.09
CA THR A 16 -1.86 68.18 30.96
C THR A 16 -0.79 67.51 30.12
N GLU A 17 -0.40 66.34 30.60
CA GLU A 17 0.41 65.37 29.84
C GLU A 17 -0.39 64.94 28.60
N ALA A 18 0.13 65.26 27.42
CA ALA A 18 -0.41 64.76 26.17
C ALA A 18 -0.16 63.24 26.09
N ALA A 19 -1.23 62.45 26.20
CA ALA A 19 -1.16 61.00 26.11
C ALA A 19 -0.49 60.54 24.78
N PRO A 20 0.41 59.55 24.81
CA PRO A 20 0.96 58.99 23.58
C PRO A 20 -0.14 58.23 22.85
N ALA A 21 -0.28 58.48 21.55
CA ALA A 21 -1.15 57.69 20.69
C ALA A 21 -0.72 56.21 20.74
N GLY A 22 -1.48 55.39 21.44
CA GLY A 22 -1.26 53.95 21.53
C GLY A 22 -1.20 53.35 20.13
N LYS A 23 -0.03 52.84 19.74
CA LYS A 23 0.12 52.03 18.53
C LYS A 23 -0.88 50.88 18.65
N LYS A 24 -1.93 50.88 17.82
CA LYS A 24 -2.88 49.75 17.73
C LYS A 24 -2.06 48.48 17.55
N ALA A 25 -2.03 47.62 18.56
CA ALA A 25 -1.36 46.34 18.47
C ALA A 25 -1.95 45.62 17.26
N ARG A 26 -1.17 45.47 16.19
CA ARG A 26 -1.58 44.71 15.01
C ARG A 26 -1.97 43.33 15.53
N LYS A 27 -3.27 43.01 15.51
CA LYS A 27 -3.75 41.67 15.90
C LYS A 27 -3.00 40.70 15.01
N LYS A 28 -2.14 39.85 15.61
CA LYS A 28 -1.34 38.85 14.88
C LYS A 28 -2.21 37.67 14.39
N TRP A 29 -3.48 37.63 14.76
CA TRP A 29 -4.43 36.58 14.39
C TRP A 29 -4.53 36.25 12.89
N PRO A 30 -4.58 37.20 11.93
CA PRO A 30 -4.57 36.86 10.50
C PRO A 30 -3.24 36.25 10.05
N ILE A 31 -2.12 36.60 10.70
CA ILE A 31 -0.82 35.95 10.46
C ILE A 31 -0.86 34.52 10.99
N VAL A 32 -1.39 34.30 12.20
CA VAL A 32 -1.54 32.97 12.79
C VAL A 32 -2.44 32.09 11.92
N VAL A 33 -3.60 32.60 11.49
CA VAL A 33 -4.52 31.88 10.60
C VAL A 33 -3.84 31.59 9.25
N GLY A 34 -3.13 32.56 8.68
CA GLY A 34 -2.38 32.36 7.44
C GLY A 34 -1.30 31.27 7.57
N VAL A 35 -0.57 31.24 8.69
CA VAL A 35 0.43 30.20 8.98
C VAL A 35 -0.24 28.84 9.17
N VAL A 36 -1.35 28.76 9.91
CA VAL A 36 -2.09 27.49 10.11
C VAL A 36 -2.59 26.94 8.77
N VAL A 37 -3.19 27.78 7.93
CA VAL A 37 -3.64 27.36 6.60
C VAL A 37 -2.46 26.89 5.74
N ALA A 38 -1.35 27.63 5.73
CA ALA A 38 -0.14 27.22 4.99
C ALA A 38 0.42 25.88 5.48
N VAL A 39 0.48 25.66 6.80
CA VAL A 39 0.92 24.38 7.38
C VAL A 39 -0.01 23.24 6.97
N LEU A 40 -1.33 23.44 7.01
CA LEU A 40 -2.30 22.42 6.58
C LEU A 40 -2.15 22.08 5.10
N VAL A 41 -1.91 23.07 4.24
CA VAL A 41 -1.69 22.83 2.80
C VAL A 41 -0.41 22.04 2.57
N VAL A 42 0.70 22.41 3.22
CA VAL A 42 1.98 21.69 3.10
C VAL A 42 1.88 20.28 3.66
N ALA A 43 1.25 20.10 4.83
CA ALA A 43 1.03 18.79 5.42
C ALA A 43 0.10 17.92 4.56
N GLY A 44 -0.96 18.49 4.00
CA GLY A 44 -1.88 17.78 3.10
C GLY A 44 -1.19 17.33 1.82
N ALA A 45 -0.37 18.18 1.20
CA ALA A 45 0.41 17.79 0.02
C ALA A 45 1.47 16.74 0.35
N GLY A 46 2.17 16.86 1.47
CA GLY A 46 3.14 15.86 1.93
C GLY A 46 2.49 14.51 2.25
N PHE A 47 1.34 14.53 2.92
CA PHE A 47 0.54 13.33 3.19
C PHE A 47 0.02 12.70 1.90
N TRP A 48 -0.42 13.50 0.93
CA TRP A 48 -0.90 13.02 -0.37
C TRP A 48 0.19 12.21 -1.10
N VAL A 49 1.40 12.74 -1.17
CA VAL A 49 2.53 12.02 -1.79
C VAL A 49 2.93 10.80 -0.96
N TRP A 50 2.94 10.92 0.36
CA TRP A 50 3.38 9.84 1.25
C TRP A 50 2.41 8.66 1.27
N HIS A 51 1.09 8.88 1.19
CA HIS A 51 0.12 7.79 1.29
C HIS A 51 0.18 6.79 0.13
N GLU A 52 0.85 7.14 -0.97
CA GLU A 52 1.07 6.23 -2.12
C GLU A 52 2.39 5.46 -2.01
N GLN A 53 3.18 5.68 -0.96
CA GLN A 53 4.50 5.07 -0.79
C GLN A 53 4.44 3.77 0.03
N PRO A 54 5.31 2.77 -0.25
CA PRO A 54 5.37 1.53 0.53
C PRO A 54 5.56 1.76 2.04
N SER A 55 6.27 2.83 2.42
CA SER A 55 6.48 3.20 3.82
C SER A 55 5.19 3.60 4.56
N PHE A 56 4.17 4.12 3.87
CA PHE A 56 2.86 4.41 4.48
C PHE A 56 2.13 3.12 4.86
N CYS A 57 2.11 2.14 3.94
CA CYS A 57 1.45 0.86 4.16
C CYS A 57 2.00 0.12 5.38
N ASN A 58 3.31 0.16 5.59
CA ASN A 58 3.93 -0.41 6.79
C ASN A 58 3.65 0.46 8.04
N ALA A 59 3.88 1.77 7.98
CA ALA A 59 3.77 2.64 9.16
C ALA A 59 2.34 2.79 9.70
N ILE A 60 1.33 2.79 8.84
CA ILE A 60 -0.07 3.03 9.23
C ILE A 60 -0.88 1.74 9.28
N CYS A 61 -0.64 0.79 8.38
CA CYS A 61 -1.41 -0.45 8.24
C CYS A 61 -0.63 -1.70 8.69
N HIS A 62 0.34 -1.54 9.61
CA HIS A 62 1.26 -2.58 10.13
C HIS A 62 0.60 -3.95 10.38
N THR A 63 -0.63 -4.01 10.86
CA THR A 63 -1.43 -5.24 10.74
C THR A 63 -2.57 -4.98 9.78
N PRO A 64 -2.86 -5.83 8.79
CA PRO A 64 -2.16 -7.06 8.42
C PRO A 64 -0.99 -6.87 7.43
N MET A 65 -0.43 -5.66 7.22
CA MET A 65 0.54 -5.39 6.14
C MET A 65 2.02 -5.67 6.44
N ASP A 66 2.41 -5.81 7.70
CA ASP A 66 3.80 -6.10 8.11
C ASP A 66 4.45 -7.24 7.32
N PRO A 67 3.76 -8.37 7.04
CA PRO A 67 4.35 -9.48 6.30
C PRO A 67 4.51 -9.22 4.80
N TYR A 68 3.85 -8.21 4.24
CA TYR A 68 3.77 -8.01 2.78
C TYR A 68 4.89 -7.11 2.26
N LEU A 69 5.28 -6.06 3.00
CA LEU A 69 6.35 -5.18 2.55
C LEU A 69 7.69 -5.93 2.35
N PRO A 70 8.15 -6.80 3.27
CA PRO A 70 9.38 -7.56 3.06
C PRO A 70 9.32 -8.48 1.84
N THR A 71 8.16 -9.09 1.56
CA THR A 71 7.99 -9.94 0.36
C THR A 71 8.01 -9.14 -0.94
N TYR A 72 7.57 -7.88 -0.92
CA TYR A 72 7.69 -6.97 -2.05
C TYR A 72 9.14 -6.51 -2.23
N GLU A 73 9.80 -6.10 -1.14
CA GLU A 73 11.19 -5.62 -1.14
C GLU A 73 12.23 -6.73 -1.37
N ALA A 74 11.85 -8.00 -1.25
CA ALA A 74 12.71 -9.15 -1.49
C ALA A 74 13.34 -9.09 -2.90
N THR A 75 14.58 -9.59 -3.01
CA THR A 75 15.35 -9.58 -4.25
C THR A 75 15.26 -10.94 -4.93
N PRO A 76 14.75 -11.05 -6.16
CA PRO A 76 14.81 -12.30 -6.92
C PRO A 76 16.25 -12.84 -7.00
N GLY A 77 16.42 -14.14 -6.79
CA GLY A 77 17.73 -14.79 -6.69
C GLY A 77 18.34 -14.83 -5.28
N GLU A 78 17.78 -14.12 -4.30
CA GLU A 78 18.24 -14.13 -2.91
C GLU A 78 17.22 -14.81 -1.97
N PRO A 79 17.68 -15.48 -0.89
CA PRO A 79 16.79 -16.06 0.10
C PRO A 79 15.82 -15.03 0.69
N ALA A 80 14.60 -15.48 1.00
CA ALA A 80 13.54 -14.62 1.52
C ALA A 80 12.57 -15.41 2.40
N THR A 81 11.66 -14.70 3.06
CA THR A 81 10.55 -15.30 3.80
C THR A 81 9.24 -14.84 3.16
N ASP A 82 8.29 -15.74 2.95
CA ASP A 82 6.98 -15.37 2.42
C ASP A 82 6.04 -14.73 3.46
N LYS A 83 4.86 -14.28 3.03
CA LYS A 83 3.87 -13.65 3.92
C LYS A 83 3.39 -14.55 5.06
N TRP A 84 3.52 -15.87 4.93
CA TRP A 84 3.13 -16.84 5.96
C TRP A 84 4.29 -17.16 6.92
N GLY A 85 5.47 -16.62 6.67
CA GLY A 85 6.66 -16.87 7.49
C GLY A 85 7.46 -18.09 7.03
N ASN A 86 7.22 -18.63 5.83
CA ASN A 86 7.98 -19.76 5.31
C ASN A 86 9.29 -19.26 4.70
N GLU A 87 10.40 -19.92 5.04
CA GLU A 87 11.70 -19.68 4.44
C GLU A 87 11.73 -20.19 2.99
N LEU A 88 12.18 -19.34 2.08
CA LEU A 88 12.36 -19.62 0.67
C LEU A 88 13.85 -19.57 0.33
N GLU A 89 14.30 -20.52 -0.49
CA GLU A 89 15.67 -20.51 -1.03
C GLU A 89 15.93 -19.25 -1.86
N THR A 90 14.90 -18.74 -2.53
CA THR A 90 14.96 -17.53 -3.36
C THR A 90 13.61 -16.86 -3.51
N ALA A 91 13.58 -15.53 -3.59
CA ALA A 91 12.38 -14.74 -3.85
C ALA A 91 11.86 -14.82 -5.30
N SER A 92 12.54 -15.53 -6.20
CA SER A 92 12.19 -15.63 -7.64
C SER A 92 10.78 -16.19 -7.89
N GLY A 93 10.19 -16.91 -6.93
CA GLY A 93 8.83 -17.42 -7.02
C GLY A 93 7.74 -16.48 -6.51
N MET A 94 8.07 -15.31 -5.96
CA MET A 94 7.11 -14.32 -5.47
C MET A 94 6.88 -13.23 -6.52
N LEU A 95 5.66 -13.15 -7.10
CA LEU A 95 5.42 -12.15 -8.15
C LEU A 95 5.63 -10.72 -7.66
N ALA A 96 5.35 -10.41 -6.39
CA ALA A 96 5.54 -9.05 -5.86
C ALA A 96 7.01 -8.61 -5.93
N ALA A 97 7.93 -9.50 -5.55
CA ALA A 97 9.37 -9.28 -5.65
C ALA A 97 9.82 -9.13 -7.11
N VAL A 98 9.33 -10.02 -7.98
CA VAL A 98 9.68 -10.03 -9.41
C VAL A 98 9.20 -8.76 -10.12
N HIS A 99 7.94 -8.34 -9.91
CA HIS A 99 7.42 -7.12 -10.54
C HIS A 99 8.07 -5.85 -9.98
N ARG A 100 8.43 -5.81 -8.69
CA ARG A 100 9.22 -4.68 -8.15
C ARG A 100 10.60 -4.60 -8.79
N ALA A 101 11.26 -5.75 -8.97
CA ALA A 101 12.64 -5.83 -9.44
C ALA A 101 12.79 -5.65 -10.94
N ASP A 102 11.69 -5.68 -11.70
CA ASP A 102 11.71 -5.44 -13.14
C ASP A 102 11.99 -3.96 -13.43
N GLU A 103 13.23 -3.65 -13.83
CA GLU A 103 13.68 -2.30 -14.20
C GLU A 103 12.91 -1.69 -15.39
N SER A 104 12.20 -2.51 -16.17
CA SER A 104 11.34 -2.04 -17.26
C SER A 104 9.94 -1.63 -16.82
N SER A 105 9.62 -1.81 -15.53
CA SER A 105 8.33 -1.46 -14.93
C SER A 105 8.51 -0.53 -13.73
N ASP A 106 7.67 0.51 -13.63
CA ASP A 106 7.57 1.35 -12.43
C ASP A 106 6.47 0.82 -11.48
N ILE A 107 6.25 -0.51 -11.44
CA ILE A 107 5.19 -1.10 -10.62
C ILE A 107 5.51 -0.92 -9.14
N THR A 108 4.57 -0.27 -8.44
CA THR A 108 4.54 -0.17 -6.99
C THR A 108 3.40 -1.01 -6.42
N CYS A 109 3.21 -1.01 -5.10
CA CYS A 109 2.08 -1.68 -4.45
C CYS A 109 0.74 -1.35 -5.14
N MET A 110 0.54 -0.08 -5.48
CA MET A 110 -0.70 0.44 -6.07
C MET A 110 -0.83 0.16 -7.58
N GLY A 111 0.23 -0.34 -8.22
CA GLY A 111 0.16 -0.83 -9.60
C GLY A 111 -0.64 -2.13 -9.71
N CYS A 112 -0.57 -2.98 -8.68
CA CYS A 112 -1.35 -4.21 -8.57
C CYS A 112 -2.59 -4.02 -7.68
N HIS A 113 -2.45 -3.34 -6.54
CA HIS A 113 -3.53 -2.99 -5.63
C HIS A 113 -4.14 -1.63 -5.99
N VAL A 114 -4.75 -1.54 -7.18
CA VAL A 114 -5.34 -0.29 -7.68
C VAL A 114 -6.59 0.04 -6.86
N PRO A 115 -6.56 1.10 -6.02
CA PRO A 115 -7.62 1.33 -5.06
C PRO A 115 -8.77 2.06 -5.73
N THR A 116 -9.98 1.51 -5.67
CA THR A 116 -11.17 2.30 -5.97
C THR A 116 -11.55 3.16 -4.76
N LEU A 117 -12.23 4.30 -4.99
CA LEU A 117 -12.69 5.14 -3.88
C LEU A 117 -13.61 4.37 -2.92
N SER A 118 -14.45 3.47 -3.46
CA SER A 118 -15.31 2.59 -2.66
C SER A 118 -14.53 1.62 -1.78
N GLU A 119 -13.44 1.03 -2.28
CA GLU A 119 -12.58 0.14 -1.49
C GLU A 119 -11.87 0.91 -0.38
N GLN A 120 -11.30 2.08 -0.68
CA GLN A 120 -10.61 2.89 0.33
C GLN A 120 -11.54 3.31 1.48
N ILE A 121 -12.80 3.65 1.17
CA ILE A 121 -13.80 3.96 2.19
C ILE A 121 -14.14 2.70 3.01
N GLY A 122 -14.34 1.56 2.34
CA GLY A 122 -14.64 0.28 2.99
C GLY A 122 -13.52 -0.18 3.91
N GLU A 123 -12.27 -0.17 3.43
CA GLU A 123 -11.07 -0.49 4.19
C GLU A 123 -10.89 0.44 5.38
N GLY A 124 -11.10 1.75 5.21
CA GLY A 124 -11.04 2.71 6.32
C GLY A 124 -12.08 2.45 7.40
N ILE A 125 -13.31 2.09 7.02
CA ILE A 125 -14.36 1.70 7.98
C ILE A 125 -13.99 0.40 8.67
N SER A 126 -13.58 -0.63 7.93
CA SER A 126 -13.16 -1.91 8.47
C SER A 126 -11.98 -1.75 9.44
N TRP A 127 -11.02 -0.89 9.11
CA TRP A 127 -9.89 -0.55 9.97
C TRP A 127 -10.33 0.06 11.30
N VAL A 128 -11.13 1.13 11.25
CA VAL A 128 -11.59 1.84 12.46
C VAL A 128 -12.51 0.96 13.32
N THR A 129 -13.28 0.07 12.70
CA THR A 129 -14.19 -0.84 13.40
C THR A 129 -13.54 -2.14 13.85
N GLY A 130 -12.34 -2.46 13.37
CA GLY A 130 -11.70 -3.76 13.56
C GLY A 130 -12.38 -4.91 12.79
N ASN A 131 -13.26 -4.59 11.82
CA ASN A 131 -14.04 -5.57 11.08
C ASN A 131 -13.31 -6.04 9.81
N TYR A 132 -12.18 -6.71 9.99
CA TYR A 132 -11.43 -7.32 8.89
C TYR A 132 -10.96 -8.73 9.29
N GLU A 133 -10.99 -9.65 8.33
CA GLU A 133 -10.56 -11.03 8.55
C GLU A 133 -9.04 -11.13 8.50
N VAL A 134 -8.46 -11.76 9.51
CA VAL A 134 -7.03 -12.08 9.56
C VAL A 134 -6.82 -13.54 9.92
N MET A 135 -5.68 -14.07 9.48
CA MET A 135 -5.18 -15.39 9.82
C MET A 135 -3.83 -15.26 10.52
N ALA A 136 -3.65 -16.00 11.60
CA ALA A 136 -2.37 -16.18 12.24
C ALA A 136 -1.44 -17.01 11.35
N THR A 137 -0.18 -16.60 11.27
CA THR A 137 0.87 -17.28 10.50
C THR A 137 1.86 -17.99 11.42
N GLN A 138 2.72 -18.84 10.87
CA GLN A 138 3.72 -19.58 11.64
C GLN A 138 4.72 -18.65 12.32
N ALA A 139 4.99 -17.49 11.72
CA ALA A 139 5.84 -16.45 12.28
C ALA A 139 5.18 -15.60 13.39
N GLY A 140 3.96 -15.94 13.82
CA GLY A 140 3.22 -15.17 14.82
C GLY A 140 2.68 -13.84 14.29
N MET A 141 2.61 -13.69 12.96
CA MET A 141 2.08 -12.51 12.29
C MET A 141 0.60 -12.72 11.91
N HIS A 142 -0.08 -11.63 11.52
CA HIS A 142 -1.46 -11.67 11.03
C HIS A 142 -1.50 -11.20 9.58
N VAL A 143 -2.09 -12.01 8.71
CA VAL A 143 -2.26 -11.72 7.28
C VAL A 143 -3.74 -11.79 6.89
N VAL A 144 -4.13 -11.15 5.78
CA VAL A 144 -5.45 -11.40 5.20
C VAL A 144 -5.47 -12.74 4.44
N PRO A 145 -6.63 -13.42 4.38
CA PRO A 145 -6.86 -14.54 3.46
C PRO A 145 -6.41 -14.22 2.03
N GLU A 146 -5.86 -15.22 1.34
CA GLU A 146 -5.54 -15.06 -0.09
C GLU A 146 -6.84 -14.75 -0.86
N LYS A 147 -6.83 -13.68 -1.64
CA LYS A 147 -7.95 -13.30 -2.48
C LYS A 147 -7.83 -13.97 -3.84
N SER A 148 -8.97 -14.35 -4.40
CA SER A 148 -9.05 -14.77 -5.80
C SER A 148 -8.81 -13.57 -6.72
N LEU A 149 -8.51 -13.80 -8.00
CA LEU A 149 -8.38 -12.70 -8.95
C LEU A 149 -9.73 -11.99 -9.13
N GLU A 150 -10.83 -12.73 -9.09
CA GLU A 150 -12.21 -12.24 -9.08
C GLU A 150 -12.42 -11.24 -7.93
N ASP A 151 -12.02 -11.59 -6.71
CA ASP A 151 -12.11 -10.70 -5.55
C ASP A 151 -11.26 -9.43 -5.74
N LEU A 152 -10.05 -9.57 -6.29
CA LEU A 152 -9.11 -8.46 -6.48
C LEU A 152 -9.56 -7.46 -7.54
N VAL A 153 -10.37 -7.89 -8.51
CA VAL A 153 -10.87 -7.01 -9.58
C VAL A 153 -12.32 -6.58 -9.39
N ALA A 154 -13.03 -7.13 -8.40
CA ALA A 154 -14.46 -6.95 -8.22
C ALA A 154 -14.87 -5.47 -8.18
N ALA A 155 -14.15 -4.63 -7.44
CA ALA A 155 -14.49 -3.21 -7.35
C ALA A 155 -14.14 -2.41 -8.62
N ARG A 156 -13.16 -2.89 -9.39
CA ARG A 156 -12.79 -2.32 -10.69
C ARG A 156 -13.77 -2.71 -11.79
N GLY A 157 -14.55 -3.78 -11.59
CA GLY A 157 -15.56 -4.26 -12.54
C GLY A 157 -14.96 -4.77 -13.85
N ILE A 158 -13.78 -5.39 -13.78
CA ILE A 158 -13.06 -5.98 -14.93
C ILE A 158 -12.98 -7.50 -14.78
N GLU A 159 -12.65 -8.20 -15.87
CA GLU A 159 -12.48 -9.66 -15.82
C GLU A 159 -11.19 -10.06 -15.06
N PRO A 160 -11.16 -11.23 -14.39
CA PRO A 160 -10.01 -11.67 -13.57
C PRO A 160 -8.67 -11.65 -14.31
N ASP A 161 -8.68 -12.08 -15.57
CA ASP A 161 -7.50 -12.06 -16.44
C ASP A 161 -6.94 -10.66 -16.64
N GLN A 162 -7.80 -9.64 -16.68
CA GLN A 162 -7.37 -8.25 -16.92
C GLN A 162 -6.57 -7.68 -15.75
N PHE A 163 -6.53 -8.39 -14.61
CA PHE A 163 -5.56 -8.11 -13.56
C PHE A 163 -4.12 -8.17 -14.09
N CYS A 164 -3.81 -9.18 -14.92
CA CYS A 164 -2.49 -9.37 -15.52
C CYS A 164 -2.45 -8.92 -16.99
N LEU A 165 -3.44 -9.36 -17.77
CA LEU A 165 -3.54 -9.21 -19.23
C LEU A 165 -4.27 -7.91 -19.59
N ASN A 166 -3.54 -6.80 -19.61
CA ASN A 166 -4.08 -5.49 -19.97
C ASN A 166 -3.03 -4.65 -20.72
N GLU A 167 -3.48 -3.56 -21.34
CA GLU A 167 -2.65 -2.70 -22.18
C GLU A 167 -1.46 -2.06 -21.43
N GLY A 168 -1.56 -1.90 -20.10
CA GLY A 168 -0.52 -1.30 -19.26
C GLY A 168 0.48 -2.30 -18.67
N CYS A 169 0.21 -3.60 -18.75
CA CYS A 169 1.06 -4.66 -18.20
C CYS A 169 1.35 -5.71 -19.28
N HIS A 170 0.77 -6.91 -19.19
CA HIS A 170 0.91 -7.94 -20.20
C HIS A 170 -0.11 -7.71 -21.34
N ASN A 171 0.22 -6.82 -22.28
CA ASN A 171 -0.63 -6.53 -23.43
C ASN A 171 -0.63 -7.68 -24.45
N MET A 172 -1.25 -8.78 -24.07
CA MET A 172 -1.29 -10.03 -24.79
C MET A 172 -2.51 -10.85 -24.37
N THR A 173 -2.83 -11.86 -25.18
CA THR A 173 -3.92 -12.79 -24.93
C THR A 173 -3.41 -14.11 -24.34
N ARG A 174 -4.31 -14.98 -23.87
CA ARG A 174 -3.95 -16.36 -23.50
C ARG A 174 -3.35 -17.15 -24.68
N ASP A 175 -3.81 -16.92 -25.91
CA ASP A 175 -3.23 -17.57 -27.10
C ASP A 175 -1.79 -17.12 -27.34
N ASP A 176 -1.48 -15.85 -27.06
CA ASP A 176 -0.10 -15.35 -27.14
C ASP A 176 0.79 -15.99 -26.07
N LEU A 177 0.28 -16.20 -24.84
CA LEU A 177 0.99 -16.91 -23.77
C LEU A 177 1.27 -18.37 -24.14
N ILE A 178 0.26 -19.06 -24.69
CA ILE A 178 0.42 -20.42 -25.23
C ILE A 178 1.56 -20.44 -26.24
N LYS A 179 1.53 -19.51 -27.20
CA LYS A 179 2.58 -19.43 -28.22
C LYS A 179 3.95 -19.11 -27.62
N ALA A 180 4.03 -18.18 -26.68
CA ALA A 180 5.29 -17.80 -26.02
C ALA A 180 5.93 -18.96 -25.23
N THR A 181 5.13 -19.95 -24.84
CA THR A 181 5.58 -21.12 -24.07
C THR A 181 5.53 -22.43 -24.87
N GLU A 182 5.42 -22.36 -26.19
CA GLU A 182 5.31 -23.53 -27.08
C GLU A 182 6.53 -24.47 -27.04
N GLY A 183 7.71 -23.95 -26.67
CA GLY A 183 8.94 -24.73 -26.56
C GLY A 183 9.07 -25.57 -25.29
N MET A 184 8.17 -25.41 -24.31
CA MET A 184 8.18 -26.19 -23.08
C MET A 184 7.67 -27.61 -23.33
N ALA A 185 8.31 -28.61 -22.69
CA ALA A 185 7.89 -30.02 -22.80
C ALA A 185 6.41 -30.22 -22.39
N ARG A 186 5.96 -29.42 -21.42
CA ARG A 186 4.56 -29.25 -21.05
C ARG A 186 4.28 -27.77 -20.97
N ASN A 187 3.52 -27.26 -21.93
CA ASN A 187 3.12 -25.86 -21.95
C ASN A 187 2.06 -25.61 -20.85
N PRO A 188 2.36 -24.80 -19.81
CA PRO A 188 1.45 -24.59 -18.67
C PRO A 188 0.27 -23.67 -19.01
N HIS A 189 0.31 -22.95 -20.13
CA HIS A 189 -0.72 -22.00 -20.53
C HIS A 189 -1.75 -22.61 -21.50
N VAL A 190 -1.52 -23.82 -21.99
CA VAL A 190 -2.52 -24.53 -22.80
C VAL A 190 -3.56 -25.15 -21.86
N PRO A 191 -4.86 -24.87 -22.05
CA PRO A 191 -5.92 -25.37 -21.17
C PRO A 191 -6.30 -26.83 -21.47
N GLN A 192 -5.35 -27.78 -21.42
CA GLN A 192 -5.64 -29.19 -21.69
C GLN A 192 -6.68 -29.81 -20.73
N HIS A 193 -6.82 -29.21 -19.55
CA HIS A 193 -7.70 -29.67 -18.47
C HIS A 193 -8.75 -28.62 -18.07
N GLY A 194 -9.02 -27.68 -18.97
CA GLY A 194 -9.83 -26.49 -18.69
C GLY A 194 -8.96 -25.27 -18.38
N GLU A 195 -9.61 -24.11 -18.35
CA GLU A 195 -8.97 -22.86 -17.96
C GLU A 195 -8.73 -22.84 -16.45
N VAL A 196 -7.53 -22.39 -16.07
CA VAL A 196 -7.12 -22.18 -14.68
C VAL A 196 -6.82 -20.70 -14.47
N ALA A 197 -7.13 -20.18 -13.29
CA ALA A 197 -6.86 -18.78 -13.00
C ALA A 197 -5.34 -18.59 -12.84
N CYS A 198 -4.82 -17.43 -13.26
CA CYS A 198 -3.38 -17.15 -13.14
C CYS A 198 -2.93 -17.27 -11.67
N GLY A 199 -3.79 -16.86 -10.74
CA GLY A 199 -3.56 -16.91 -9.30
C GLY A 199 -3.52 -18.32 -8.70
N ASP A 200 -3.95 -19.36 -9.43
CA ASP A 200 -3.83 -20.76 -8.95
C ASP A 200 -2.37 -21.20 -8.94
N CYS A 201 -1.58 -20.74 -9.91
CA CYS A 201 -0.15 -21.00 -10.02
C CYS A 201 0.68 -19.84 -9.47
N HIS A 202 0.43 -18.63 -9.96
CA HIS A 202 1.26 -17.47 -9.69
C HIS A 202 0.83 -16.76 -8.41
N LYS A 203 1.67 -16.82 -7.38
CA LYS A 203 1.40 -16.23 -6.07
C LYS A 203 2.23 -14.96 -5.89
N ALA A 204 1.59 -13.90 -5.39
CA ALA A 204 2.24 -12.60 -5.28
C ALA A 204 3.24 -12.51 -4.12
N HIS A 205 2.76 -12.76 -2.90
CA HIS A 205 3.51 -12.55 -1.66
C HIS A 205 3.95 -13.86 -0.99
N ARG A 206 3.96 -14.96 -1.76
CA ARG A 206 4.49 -16.26 -1.34
C ARG A 206 4.99 -17.04 -2.55
N ALA A 207 5.68 -18.15 -2.30
CA ALA A 207 6.14 -19.00 -3.37
C ALA A 207 4.98 -19.42 -4.29
N SER A 208 5.18 -19.18 -5.59
CA SER A 208 4.29 -19.66 -6.63
C SER A 208 4.29 -21.20 -6.67
N VAL A 209 3.18 -21.76 -7.13
CA VAL A 209 2.91 -23.19 -7.07
C VAL A 209 2.87 -23.73 -8.49
N ASN A 210 3.66 -24.76 -8.79
CA ASN A 210 3.50 -25.47 -10.05
C ASN A 210 2.26 -26.37 -9.95
N TYR A 211 1.10 -25.87 -10.36
CA TYR A 211 -0.17 -26.58 -10.28
C TYR A 211 -0.15 -27.94 -11.02
N CYS A 212 0.63 -28.07 -12.10
CA CYS A 212 0.75 -29.32 -12.85
C CYS A 212 1.26 -30.47 -11.98
N SER A 213 2.12 -30.17 -11.00
CA SER A 213 2.67 -31.15 -10.06
C SER A 213 1.63 -31.78 -9.13
N SER A 214 0.39 -31.27 -9.14
CA SER A 214 -0.75 -31.92 -8.47
C SER A 214 -1.04 -33.32 -9.01
N CYS A 215 -0.69 -33.59 -10.28
CA CYS A 215 -0.94 -34.86 -10.95
C CYS A 215 0.27 -35.38 -11.75
N HIS A 216 1.15 -34.49 -12.19
CA HIS A 216 2.32 -34.82 -13.00
C HIS A 216 3.59 -34.82 -12.16
N ASN A 217 4.04 -35.99 -11.74
CA ASN A 217 5.28 -36.16 -10.97
C ASN A 217 6.54 -35.77 -11.77
N ASP A 218 6.43 -35.69 -13.10
CA ASP A 218 7.46 -35.23 -14.02
C ASP A 218 7.42 -33.71 -14.28
N ALA A 219 6.50 -32.97 -13.64
CA ALA A 219 6.46 -31.53 -13.76
C ALA A 219 7.67 -30.91 -13.06
N GLU A 220 8.55 -30.29 -13.85
CA GLU A 220 9.70 -29.55 -13.35
C GLU A 220 9.24 -28.32 -12.56
N ILE A 221 9.73 -28.18 -11.32
CA ILE A 221 9.40 -27.05 -10.46
C ILE A 221 10.35 -25.89 -10.80
N PRO A 222 9.84 -24.73 -11.25
CA PRO A 222 10.68 -23.57 -11.52
C PRO A 222 11.44 -23.10 -10.27
N GLU A 223 12.54 -22.38 -10.49
CA GLU A 223 13.30 -21.78 -9.39
C GLU A 223 12.42 -20.87 -8.51
N GLY A 224 12.47 -21.08 -7.19
CA GLY A 224 11.68 -20.32 -6.20
C GLY A 224 10.21 -20.73 -6.10
N TRP A 225 9.75 -21.65 -6.95
CA TRP A 225 8.40 -22.20 -6.89
C TRP A 225 8.37 -23.47 -6.03
N ILE A 226 7.17 -23.88 -5.63
CA ILE A 226 6.94 -25.11 -4.86
C ILE A 226 6.01 -26.07 -5.61
N SER A 227 6.06 -27.35 -5.21
CA SER A 227 5.10 -28.34 -5.69
C SER A 227 3.71 -28.12 -5.06
N ALA A 228 2.68 -28.63 -5.72
CA ALA A 228 1.33 -28.62 -5.17
C ALA A 228 1.20 -29.46 -3.89
N ALA A 229 2.05 -30.48 -3.72
CA ALA A 229 2.08 -31.28 -2.49
C ALA A 229 2.64 -30.46 -1.31
N ASP A 230 3.67 -29.66 -1.55
CA ASP A 230 4.24 -28.76 -0.55
C ASP A 230 3.28 -27.62 -0.21
N ASP A 231 2.66 -27.00 -1.21
CA ASP A 231 1.61 -25.98 -1.01
C ASP A 231 0.48 -26.51 -0.13
N LYS A 232 -0.03 -27.71 -0.43
CA LYS A 232 -1.09 -28.36 0.37
C LYS A 232 -0.67 -28.59 1.82
N LYS A 233 0.61 -28.86 2.08
CA LYS A 233 1.12 -28.99 3.45
C LYS A 233 1.10 -27.64 4.17
N LEU A 234 1.57 -26.58 3.51
CA LEU A 234 1.58 -25.21 4.05
C LEU A 234 0.17 -24.70 4.34
N VAL A 235 -0.76 -24.88 3.41
CA VAL A 235 -2.18 -24.51 3.60
C VAL A 235 -2.78 -25.25 4.79
N LYS A 236 -2.55 -26.56 4.90
CA LYS A 236 -3.04 -27.36 6.03
C LYS A 236 -2.47 -26.90 7.37
N GLU A 237 -1.20 -26.50 7.40
CA GLU A 237 -0.54 -25.95 8.58
C GLU A 237 -1.16 -24.60 8.97
N LEU A 238 -1.33 -23.69 8.01
CA LEU A 238 -2.02 -22.41 8.20
C LEU A 238 -3.45 -22.61 8.73
N GLU A 239 -4.23 -23.49 8.12
CA GLU A 239 -5.57 -23.83 8.57
C GLU A 239 -5.58 -24.40 10.00
N SER A 240 -4.56 -25.17 10.39
CA SER A 240 -4.49 -25.75 11.73
C SER A 240 -4.28 -24.71 12.83
N MET A 241 -3.68 -23.56 12.50
CA MET A 241 -3.48 -22.42 13.40
C MET A 241 -4.71 -21.52 13.52
N ASN A 242 -5.67 -21.64 12.60
CA ASN A 242 -6.82 -20.73 12.46
C ASN A 242 -8.17 -21.43 12.66
N LYS A 243 -8.18 -22.60 13.31
CA LYS A 243 -9.36 -23.36 13.74
C LYS A 243 -9.70 -23.08 15.20
#